data_AF-A0A1M4T4N7-F1
#
_entry.id   AF-A0A1M4T4N7-F1
#
_cell.length_a   1.000
_cell.length_b   1.000
_cell.length_c   1.000
_cell.angle_alpha   90.00
_cell.angle_beta   90.00
_cell.angle_gamma   90.00
#
_symmetry.space_group_name_H-M   'P 1'
#
loop_
_entity.id
_entity.type
_entity.pdbx_description
1 polymer ?
#
loop_
_entity_poly.entity_id
_entity_poly.type
_entity_poly.pdbx_seq_one_letter_code
_entity_poly.pdbx_strand_id
1 'polypeptide(L)'
;MKFLFLLFPILLFSQNMKRDTMDYRYSPSKECIEQNKKDKISYNKLKREASEMDFNSLTRTLIDDLDERQFTRKYINFRYNIFKLVCDAIGDYPTCIREYNLKDPFYNLQNWTTDDLIYLGKKFKNKFIIPSSIGGGFGSYEGYYYYTDKEDTEKFKKFSKGKVKETGAEFYYYSKNITDPLEVSKNTGMDYIRFSFYNLPDYQVKVYQYVNNTKTVKTYGYKYDRWEIVE
;
A
#
# COMPACT_ATOMS: atom_id res chain seq x y z
N MET A 1 -8.53 69.78 -8.34
CA MET A 1 -7.91 68.56 -7.80
C MET A 1 -8.75 67.35 -8.22
N LYS A 2 -8.05 66.31 -8.69
CA LYS A 2 -8.42 64.87 -8.72
C LYS A 2 -9.53 64.40 -9.68
N PHE A 3 -9.06 63.95 -10.84
CA PHE A 3 -9.41 62.73 -11.58
C PHE A 3 -10.48 61.82 -10.93
N LEU A 4 -11.65 61.74 -11.58
CA LEU A 4 -12.58 60.62 -11.45
C LEU A 4 -12.39 59.75 -12.72
N PHE A 5 -11.41 58.85 -12.67
CA PHE A 5 -11.25 57.81 -13.68
C PHE A 5 -11.67 56.47 -13.07
N LEU A 6 -12.35 55.66 -13.90
CA LEU A 6 -12.58 54.22 -13.77
C LEU A 6 -13.79 53.78 -12.93
N LEU A 7 -14.98 54.03 -13.48
CA LEU A 7 -16.12 53.13 -13.31
C LEU A 7 -16.03 52.00 -14.35
N PHE A 8 -15.65 50.81 -13.85
CA PHE A 8 -15.72 49.46 -14.45
C PHE A 8 -14.83 49.14 -15.67
N PRO A 9 -14.08 48.01 -15.66
CA PRO A 9 -14.59 46.69 -15.28
C PRO A 9 -13.65 45.90 -14.33
N ILE A 10 -14.07 45.73 -13.07
CA ILE A 10 -13.62 44.58 -12.26
C ILE A 10 -14.84 43.69 -12.05
N LEU A 11 -15.37 43.16 -13.16
CA LEU A 11 -16.34 42.06 -13.17
C LEU A 11 -15.70 40.73 -13.57
N LEU A 12 -14.36 40.63 -13.58
CA LEU A 12 -13.67 39.40 -13.97
C LEU A 12 -12.80 38.75 -12.88
N PHE A 13 -12.80 39.25 -11.64
CA PHE A 13 -12.12 38.57 -10.53
C PHE A 13 -12.92 38.67 -9.22
N SER A 14 -14.11 38.09 -9.17
CA SER A 14 -14.72 37.70 -7.88
C SER A 14 -15.48 36.38 -7.93
N GLN A 15 -15.33 35.57 -8.98
CA GLN A 15 -15.66 34.14 -8.91
C GLN A 15 -14.54 33.36 -8.19
N ASN A 16 -14.14 33.81 -7.00
CA ASN A 16 -13.82 32.85 -5.97
C ASN A 16 -15.16 32.42 -5.38
N MET A 17 -15.80 31.45 -6.05
CA MET A 17 -16.82 30.63 -5.41
C MET A 17 -16.25 30.27 -4.04
N LYS A 18 -16.88 30.79 -2.98
CA LYS A 18 -16.70 30.25 -1.64
C LYS A 18 -16.86 28.75 -1.82
N ARG A 19 -15.79 27.99 -1.58
CA ARG A 19 -15.86 26.55 -1.35
C ARG A 19 -17.04 26.35 -0.43
N ASP A 20 -18.06 25.66 -0.93
CA ASP A 20 -19.30 25.40 -0.21
C ASP A 20 -18.95 24.97 1.21
N THR A 21 -19.33 25.84 2.15
CA THR A 21 -19.21 25.63 3.57
C THR A 21 -20.02 24.40 3.93
N MET A 22 -19.34 23.28 4.10
CA MET A 22 -19.84 22.11 4.79
C MET A 22 -20.40 22.55 6.15
N ASP A 23 -21.64 22.15 6.42
CA ASP A 23 -22.43 22.50 7.61
C ASP A 23 -21.65 22.23 8.91
N TYR A 24 -21.36 23.30 9.66
CA TYR A 24 -20.63 23.27 10.93
C TYR A 24 -21.52 22.71 12.05
N ARG A 25 -21.49 21.39 12.28
CA ARG A 25 -21.92 20.79 13.57
C ARG A 25 -20.80 20.06 14.28
N TYR A 26 -19.57 20.57 14.17
CA TYR A 26 -18.43 19.95 14.83
C TYR A 26 -17.37 20.98 15.20
N SER A 27 -17.37 21.41 16.46
CA SER A 27 -16.16 21.99 17.05
C SER A 27 -15.39 20.84 17.71
N PRO A 28 -14.15 20.52 17.27
CA PRO A 28 -13.36 19.49 17.91
C PRO A 28 -13.10 19.87 19.37
N SER A 29 -13.14 18.87 20.27
CA SER A 29 -12.82 19.12 21.68
C SER A 29 -11.40 19.68 21.81
N LYS A 30 -11.11 20.42 22.90
CA LYS A 30 -9.75 20.88 23.22
C LYS A 30 -8.75 19.70 23.23
N GLU A 31 -9.20 18.54 23.74
CA GLU A 31 -8.44 17.29 23.72
C GLU A 31 -8.12 16.82 22.31
N CYS A 32 -9.08 16.92 21.38
CA CYS A 32 -8.86 16.59 19.97
C CYS A 32 -7.82 17.50 19.31
N ILE A 33 -7.89 18.81 19.57
CA ILE A 33 -6.94 19.79 19.03
C ILE A 33 -5.52 19.50 19.54
N GLU A 34 -5.37 19.27 20.85
CA GLU A 34 -4.06 18.94 21.43
C GLU A 34 -3.52 17.61 20.92
N GLN A 35 -4.40 16.64 20.68
CA GLN A 35 -4.00 15.38 20.10
C GLN A 35 -3.57 15.51 18.63
N ASN A 36 -4.27 16.27 17.80
CA ASN A 36 -3.87 16.54 16.42
C ASN A 36 -2.53 17.30 16.34
N LYS A 37 -2.24 18.20 17.31
CA LYS A 37 -0.91 18.83 17.42
C LYS A 37 0.19 17.80 17.69
N LYS A 38 -0.04 16.87 18.62
CA LYS A 38 0.91 15.78 18.91
C LYS A 38 1.09 14.86 17.69
N ASP A 39 0.00 14.50 17.04
CA ASP A 39 0.05 13.64 15.85
C ASP A 39 0.81 14.32 14.71
N LYS A 40 0.63 15.63 14.50
CA LYS A 40 1.40 16.40 13.52
C LYS A 40 2.91 16.33 13.77
N ILE A 41 3.33 16.46 15.03
CA ILE A 41 4.75 16.38 15.41
C ILE A 41 5.30 14.99 15.07
N SER A 42 4.59 13.93 15.46
CA SER A 42 4.97 12.55 15.14
C SER A 42 5.01 12.29 13.64
N TYR A 43 3.99 12.75 12.90
CA TYR A 43 3.92 12.61 11.45
C TYR A 43 5.08 13.31 10.76
N ASN A 44 5.41 14.54 11.17
CA ASN A 44 6.54 15.28 10.60
C ASN A 44 7.88 14.59 10.87
N LYS A 45 8.07 14.02 12.08
CA LYS A 45 9.26 13.21 12.41
C LYS A 45 9.37 12.01 11.47
N LEU A 46 8.30 11.21 11.38
CA LEU A 46 8.26 10.03 10.51
C LEU A 46 8.47 10.41 9.03
N LYS A 47 7.91 11.52 8.57
CA LYS A 47 8.06 12.00 7.19
C LYS A 47 9.50 12.36 6.86
N ARG A 48 10.18 13.03 7.78
CA ARG A 48 11.60 13.37 7.63
C ARG A 48 12.45 12.09 7.58
N GLU A 49 12.27 11.19 8.56
CA GLU A 49 13.01 9.93 8.60
C GLU A 49 12.78 9.10 7.33
N ALA A 50 11.53 8.98 6.88
CA ALA A 50 11.20 8.28 5.64
C ALA A 50 11.86 8.85 4.38
N SER A 51 12.18 10.15 4.34
CA SER A 51 12.94 10.74 3.23
C SER A 51 14.43 10.38 3.22
N GLU A 52 14.91 9.81 4.32
CA GLU A 52 16.31 9.41 4.53
C GLU A 52 16.47 7.87 4.48
N MET A 53 15.39 7.11 4.32
CA MET A 53 15.41 5.64 4.30
C MET A 53 15.26 5.09 2.88
N ASP A 54 16.05 4.07 2.55
CA ASP A 54 15.90 3.32 1.30
C ASP A 54 14.92 2.16 1.45
N PHE A 55 13.64 2.43 1.27
CA PHE A 55 12.60 1.40 1.35
C PHE A 55 12.70 0.33 0.23
N ASN A 56 13.39 0.59 -0.88
CA ASN A 56 13.59 -0.43 -1.93
C ASN A 56 14.56 -1.53 -1.45
N SER A 57 15.57 -1.20 -0.64
CA SER A 57 16.40 -2.25 -0.03
C SER A 57 15.66 -3.00 1.07
N LEU A 58 14.65 -2.39 1.71
CA LEU A 58 13.80 -3.11 2.69
C LEU A 58 13.04 -4.26 2.02
N THR A 59 12.47 -4.07 0.82
CA THR A 59 11.75 -5.15 0.11
C THR A 59 12.66 -6.38 -0.09
N ARG A 60 13.94 -6.16 -0.38
CA ARG A 60 14.95 -7.22 -0.56
C ARG A 60 15.21 -7.96 0.74
N THR A 61 15.48 -7.21 1.82
CA THR A 61 15.69 -7.80 3.15
C THR A 61 14.49 -8.66 3.56
N LEU A 62 13.26 -8.19 3.32
CA LEU A 62 12.04 -8.94 3.66
C LEU A 62 11.87 -10.22 2.84
N ILE A 63 12.23 -10.18 1.56
CA ILE A 63 12.20 -11.38 0.70
C ILE A 63 13.27 -12.37 1.14
N ASP A 64 14.48 -11.89 1.47
CA ASP A 64 15.57 -12.74 1.93
C ASP A 64 15.24 -13.43 3.26
N ASP A 65 14.54 -12.75 4.16
CA ASP A 65 14.10 -13.24 5.46
C ASP A 65 12.95 -14.28 5.40
N LEU A 66 12.29 -14.45 4.25
CA LEU A 66 11.25 -15.48 4.10
C LEU A 66 11.83 -16.90 4.26
N ASP A 67 11.20 -17.69 5.12
CA ASP A 67 11.49 -19.11 5.27
C ASP A 67 10.78 -19.91 4.16
N GLU A 68 11.58 -20.45 3.24
CA GLU A 68 11.06 -21.18 2.08
C GLU A 68 10.24 -22.42 2.48
N ARG A 69 10.48 -22.99 3.66
CA ARG A 69 9.78 -24.17 4.18
C ARG A 69 8.29 -23.91 4.44
N GLN A 70 7.90 -22.65 4.63
CA GLN A 70 6.51 -22.26 4.80
C GLN A 70 5.70 -22.35 3.50
N PHE A 71 6.37 -22.48 2.35
CA PHE A 71 5.77 -22.51 1.02
C PHE A 71 5.87 -23.92 0.43
N THR A 72 4.84 -24.73 0.61
CA THR A 72 4.83 -26.14 0.18
C THR A 72 4.20 -26.35 -1.20
N ARG A 73 3.41 -25.39 -1.69
CA ARG A 73 2.63 -25.50 -2.92
C ARG A 73 3.39 -24.92 -4.12
N LYS A 74 2.98 -25.34 -5.32
CA LYS A 74 3.58 -24.88 -6.60
C LYS A 74 3.32 -23.40 -6.88
N TYR A 75 2.21 -22.88 -6.37
CA TYR A 75 1.72 -21.53 -6.62
C TYR A 75 1.81 -20.71 -5.33
N ILE A 76 2.38 -19.51 -5.44
CA ILE A 76 2.37 -18.50 -4.37
C ILE A 76 1.52 -17.34 -4.86
N ASN A 77 0.43 -17.07 -4.15
CA ASN A 77 -0.33 -15.85 -4.31
C ASN A 77 0.33 -14.73 -3.48
N PHE A 78 0.93 -13.77 -4.17
CA PHE A 78 1.50 -12.58 -3.57
C PHE A 78 0.43 -11.49 -3.43
N ARG A 79 -0.12 -11.35 -2.23
CA ARG A 79 -1.19 -10.40 -1.95
C ARG A 79 -0.60 -9.05 -1.53
N TYR A 80 -0.88 -8.00 -2.31
CA TYR A 80 -0.54 -6.62 -1.95
C TYR A 80 -1.81 -5.80 -1.82
N ASN A 81 -1.82 -4.85 -0.88
CA ASN A 81 -2.93 -3.92 -0.78
C ASN A 81 -2.69 -2.76 -1.76
N ILE A 82 -3.74 -2.28 -2.40
CA ILE A 82 -3.72 -0.97 -3.05
C ILE A 82 -4.25 0.02 -2.01
N PHE A 83 -3.37 0.80 -1.41
CA PHE A 83 -3.77 1.80 -0.42
C PHE A 83 -4.21 3.07 -1.15
N LYS A 84 -5.47 3.49 -0.93
CA LYS A 84 -5.87 4.85 -1.26
C LYS A 84 -5.22 5.80 -0.26
N LEU A 85 -4.48 6.80 -0.78
CA LEU A 85 -3.81 7.86 -0.02
C LEU A 85 -4.74 8.68 0.89
N VAL A 86 -6.03 8.67 0.59
CA VAL A 86 -7.05 9.41 1.31
C VAL A 86 -7.98 8.40 1.97
N CYS A 87 -8.05 8.41 3.30
CA CYS A 87 -9.11 7.71 4.00
C CYS A 87 -10.44 8.33 3.54
N ASP A 88 -11.25 7.57 2.79
CA ASP A 88 -12.66 7.92 2.64
C ASP A 88 -13.22 8.01 4.07
N ALA A 89 -13.80 9.16 4.42
CA ALA A 89 -14.38 9.41 5.73
C ALA A 89 -15.59 8.48 5.92
N ILE A 90 -15.33 7.23 6.30
CA ILE A 90 -16.35 6.20 6.51
C ILE A 90 -16.20 5.71 7.93
N GLY A 91 -17.11 6.16 8.78
CA GLY A 91 -17.25 5.70 10.15
C GLY A 91 -17.99 6.71 11.03
N ASP A 92 -19.25 6.40 11.32
CA ASP A 92 -20.09 7.05 12.33
C ASP A 92 -19.40 7.09 13.72
N TYR A 93 -18.94 8.31 14.11
CA TYR A 93 -18.58 8.79 15.47
C TYR A 93 -17.29 8.24 16.16
N PRO A 94 -16.63 8.96 17.12
CA PRO A 94 -17.04 10.17 17.86
C PRO A 94 -16.00 11.33 17.93
N THR A 95 -16.48 12.54 18.28
CA THR A 95 -15.80 13.80 18.72
C THR A 95 -14.42 14.29 18.20
N CYS A 96 -13.62 13.52 17.47
CA CYS A 96 -12.29 13.91 17.00
C CYS A 96 -11.87 13.27 15.67
N ILE A 97 -11.73 14.09 14.63
CA ILE A 97 -11.16 13.67 13.34
C ILE A 97 -9.62 13.75 13.45
N ARG A 98 -8.96 12.59 13.36
CA ARG A 98 -7.50 12.50 13.30
C ARG A 98 -7.03 12.96 11.92
N GLU A 99 -6.33 14.09 11.87
CA GLU A 99 -5.87 14.69 10.61
C GLU A 99 -4.64 13.98 10.01
N TYR A 100 -3.87 13.26 10.82
CA TYR A 100 -2.61 12.64 10.43
C TYR A 100 -2.68 11.13 10.58
N ASN A 101 -2.43 10.40 9.48
CA ASN A 101 -2.35 8.94 9.52
C ASN A 101 -0.96 8.51 9.98
N LEU A 102 -0.83 8.19 11.27
CA LEU A 102 0.41 7.68 11.86
C LEU A 102 0.63 6.18 11.63
N LYS A 103 -0.39 5.45 11.17
CA LYS A 103 -0.34 3.99 10.99
C LYS A 103 0.13 3.59 9.59
N ASP A 104 -0.11 4.43 8.60
CA ASP A 104 0.10 4.15 7.18
C ASP A 104 1.20 4.94 6.44
N PRO A 105 2.01 5.83 7.04
CA PRO A 105 2.62 6.85 6.21
C PRO A 105 3.95 6.34 5.65
N PHE A 106 4.16 6.44 4.35
CA PHE A 106 5.43 6.21 3.61
C PHE A 106 5.60 4.83 2.96
N TYR A 107 5.99 3.75 3.66
CA TYR A 107 6.23 2.47 2.95
C TYR A 107 5.00 1.96 2.18
N ASN A 108 3.83 1.99 2.81
CA ASN A 108 2.59 1.51 2.19
C ASN A 108 2.22 2.29 0.91
N LEU A 109 2.82 3.47 0.69
CA LEU A 109 2.64 4.28 -0.51
C LEU A 109 3.59 3.92 -1.64
N GLN A 110 4.70 3.23 -1.35
CA GLN A 110 5.69 2.91 -2.37
C GLN A 110 5.25 1.79 -3.32
N ASN A 111 4.24 0.99 -2.94
CA ASN A 111 3.74 -0.17 -3.67
C ASN A 111 4.84 -1.22 -3.98
N TRP A 112 4.50 -2.50 -3.98
CA TRP A 112 5.45 -3.53 -4.44
C TRP A 112 5.73 -3.38 -5.92
N THR A 113 7.00 -3.42 -6.36
CA THR A 113 7.37 -3.26 -7.77
C THR A 113 7.43 -4.61 -8.51
N THR A 114 7.46 -4.56 -9.85
CA THR A 114 7.71 -5.74 -10.69
C THR A 114 9.04 -6.39 -10.36
N ASP A 115 10.08 -5.59 -10.09
CA ASP A 115 11.43 -6.09 -9.81
C ASP A 115 11.52 -6.79 -8.45
N ASP A 116 10.69 -6.40 -7.49
CA ASP A 116 10.58 -7.09 -6.19
C ASP A 116 9.94 -8.47 -6.37
N LEU A 117 8.89 -8.58 -7.19
CA LEU A 117 8.28 -9.87 -7.48
C LEU A 117 9.16 -10.79 -8.32
N ILE A 118 9.97 -10.23 -9.23
CA ILE A 118 11.02 -10.99 -9.93
C ILE A 118 12.03 -11.53 -8.92
N TYR A 119 12.44 -10.72 -7.94
CA TYR A 119 13.36 -11.15 -6.89
C TYR A 119 12.78 -12.26 -6.03
N LEU A 120 11.51 -12.13 -5.65
CA LEU A 120 10.76 -13.17 -4.96
C LEU A 120 10.77 -14.47 -5.76
N GLY A 121 10.44 -14.43 -7.05
CA GLY A 121 10.47 -15.64 -7.89
C GLY A 121 11.88 -16.20 -8.12
N LYS A 122 12.94 -15.38 -8.02
CA LYS A 122 14.33 -15.85 -8.03
C LYS A 122 14.71 -16.61 -6.77
N LYS A 123 14.17 -16.23 -5.61
CA LYS A 123 14.28 -17.00 -4.36
C LYS A 123 13.50 -18.31 -4.49
N PHE A 124 12.24 -18.23 -4.89
CA PHE A 124 11.33 -19.37 -5.08
C PHE A 124 11.39 -19.99 -6.49
N LYS A 125 12.58 -20.43 -6.94
CA LYS A 125 12.91 -20.77 -8.36
C LYS A 125 11.93 -21.72 -9.08
N ASN A 126 11.28 -22.63 -8.35
CA ASN A 126 10.40 -23.66 -8.91
C ASN A 126 8.91 -23.39 -8.66
N LYS A 127 8.56 -22.14 -8.34
CA LYS A 127 7.19 -21.73 -8.06
C LYS A 127 6.72 -20.71 -9.08
N PHE A 128 5.40 -20.57 -9.14
CA PHE A 128 4.76 -19.45 -9.84
C PHE A 128 4.35 -18.40 -8.82
N ILE A 129 4.81 -17.18 -9.02
CA ILE A 129 4.41 -16.00 -8.24
C ILE A 129 3.25 -15.34 -8.97
N ILE A 130 2.08 -15.33 -8.32
CA ILE A 130 0.86 -14.75 -8.85
C ILE A 130 0.55 -13.51 -8.00
N PRO A 131 0.86 -12.29 -8.47
CA PRO A 131 0.42 -11.08 -7.79
C PRO A 131 -1.11 -11.00 -7.76
N SER A 132 -1.66 -10.55 -6.64
CA SER A 132 -3.09 -10.26 -6.50
C SER A 132 -3.29 -9.04 -5.62
N SER A 133 -4.04 -8.05 -6.13
CA SER A 133 -4.44 -6.90 -5.34
C SER A 133 -5.55 -7.29 -4.36
N ILE A 134 -5.41 -6.89 -3.10
CA ILE A 134 -6.51 -6.91 -2.13
C ILE A 134 -7.11 -5.50 -2.13
N GLY A 135 -8.38 -5.38 -2.53
CA GLY A 135 -9.12 -4.13 -2.42
C GLY A 135 -9.26 -3.70 -0.95
N GLY A 136 -8.84 -2.48 -0.63
CA GLY A 136 -9.06 -1.86 0.68
C GLY A 136 -10.46 -1.26 0.77
N GLY A 137 -11.41 -1.98 1.37
CA GLY A 137 -12.75 -1.52 1.69
C GLY A 137 -13.38 -2.36 2.80
N PHE A 138 -14.45 -1.86 3.45
CA PHE A 138 -15.15 -2.44 4.61
C PHE A 138 -15.77 -3.85 4.42
N GLY A 139 -15.48 -4.52 3.31
CA GLY A 139 -15.74 -5.93 3.13
C GLY A 139 -14.47 -6.54 2.57
N SER A 140 -13.84 -7.43 3.32
CA SER A 140 -12.83 -8.34 2.79
C SER A 140 -13.49 -9.24 1.76
N TYR A 141 -13.63 -8.74 0.53
CA TYR A 141 -13.84 -9.60 -0.62
C TYR A 141 -12.53 -10.37 -0.79
N GLU A 142 -12.49 -11.59 -0.26
CA GLU A 142 -11.62 -12.66 -0.77
C GLU A 142 -12.10 -13.08 -2.19
N GLY A 143 -12.33 -12.10 -3.06
CA GLY A 143 -12.40 -12.37 -4.47
C GLY A 143 -10.97 -12.67 -4.89
N TYR A 144 -10.76 -13.88 -5.39
CA TYR A 144 -9.65 -14.18 -6.27
C TYR A 144 -9.82 -13.30 -7.51
N TYR A 145 -9.44 -12.02 -7.39
CA TYR A 145 -9.53 -11.11 -8.50
C TYR A 145 -8.31 -11.36 -9.38
N TYR A 146 -8.42 -12.42 -10.19
CA TYR A 146 -7.66 -12.62 -11.42
C TYR A 146 -8.07 -11.57 -12.45
N TYR A 147 -8.13 -10.30 -12.05
CA TYR A 147 -8.52 -9.21 -12.93
C TYR A 147 -7.39 -8.23 -12.96
N THR A 148 -6.87 -8.07 -14.16
CA THR A 148 -5.99 -6.98 -14.51
C THR A 148 -6.84 -5.72 -14.52
N ASP A 149 -6.92 -5.00 -13.40
CA ASP A 149 -7.29 -3.58 -13.49
C ASP A 149 -6.25 -2.89 -14.38
N LYS A 150 -6.58 -1.75 -14.98
CA LYS A 150 -5.69 -1.00 -15.87
C LYS A 150 -4.34 -0.70 -15.19
N GLU A 151 -4.37 -0.43 -13.88
CA GLU A 151 -3.17 -0.20 -13.07
C GLU A 151 -2.29 -1.47 -12.97
N ASP A 152 -2.90 -2.62 -12.65
CA ASP A 152 -2.20 -3.91 -12.56
C ASP A 152 -1.70 -4.38 -13.93
N THR A 153 -2.41 -4.04 -15.00
CA THR A 153 -2.03 -4.31 -16.40
C THR A 153 -0.69 -3.67 -16.73
N GLU A 154 -0.55 -2.37 -16.51
CA GLU A 154 0.69 -1.67 -16.81
C GLU A 154 1.83 -2.10 -15.90
N LYS A 155 1.53 -2.36 -14.63
CA LYS A 155 2.50 -2.75 -13.61
C LYS A 155 3.11 -4.12 -13.87
N PHE A 156 2.33 -5.09 -14.32
CA PHE A 156 2.79 -6.46 -14.55
C PHE A 156 2.86 -6.87 -16.02
N LYS A 157 2.80 -5.94 -16.97
CA LYS A 157 2.90 -6.26 -18.42
C LYS A 157 4.15 -7.05 -18.83
N LYS A 158 5.23 -7.00 -18.03
CA LYS A 158 6.46 -7.78 -18.26
C LYS A 158 6.34 -9.24 -17.85
N PHE A 159 5.27 -9.62 -17.14
CA PHE A 159 5.02 -10.97 -16.67
C PHE A 159 4.25 -11.78 -17.71
N SER A 160 4.36 -13.10 -17.58
CA SER A 160 3.60 -14.04 -18.41
C SER A 160 2.13 -13.98 -18.05
N LYS A 161 1.27 -14.28 -19.04
CA LYS A 161 -0.18 -14.39 -18.85
C LYS A 161 -0.60 -15.84 -18.67
N GLY A 162 -1.35 -16.11 -17.62
CA GLY A 162 -2.04 -17.38 -17.36
C GLY A 162 -3.55 -17.23 -17.54
N LYS A 163 -4.28 -18.35 -17.44
CA LYS A 163 -5.74 -18.38 -17.58
C LYS A 163 -6.42 -19.18 -16.47
N VAL A 164 -7.60 -18.73 -16.06
CA VAL A 164 -8.47 -19.49 -15.17
C VAL A 164 -9.34 -20.43 -16.00
N LYS A 165 -9.27 -21.74 -15.74
CA LYS A 165 -9.92 -22.78 -16.54
C LYS A 165 -11.43 -22.57 -16.70
N GLU A 166 -12.12 -22.21 -15.62
CA GLU A 166 -13.58 -22.13 -15.60
C GLU A 166 -14.13 -20.87 -16.28
N THR A 167 -13.36 -19.78 -16.30
CA THR A 167 -13.85 -18.48 -16.75
C THR A 167 -13.10 -17.93 -17.96
N GLY A 168 -11.95 -18.51 -18.31
CA GLY A 168 -11.03 -17.97 -19.30
C GLY A 168 -10.35 -16.67 -18.88
N ALA A 169 -10.56 -16.20 -17.63
CA ALA A 169 -10.01 -14.95 -17.14
C ALA A 169 -8.47 -14.98 -17.14
N GLU A 170 -7.84 -13.91 -17.64
CA GLU A 170 -6.39 -13.79 -17.70
C GLU A 170 -5.81 -13.21 -16.42
N PHE A 171 -4.63 -13.67 -16.02
CA PHE A 171 -3.86 -13.09 -14.91
C PHE A 171 -2.38 -13.09 -15.21
N TYR A 172 -1.63 -12.21 -14.54
CA TYR A 172 -0.17 -12.18 -14.64
C TYR A 172 0.49 -13.12 -13.65
N TYR A 173 1.58 -13.73 -14.07
CA TYR A 173 2.44 -14.52 -13.19
C TYR A 173 3.91 -14.42 -13.59
N TYR A 174 4.78 -14.58 -12.61
CA TYR A 174 6.21 -14.74 -12.82
C TYR A 174 6.66 -16.13 -12.40
N SER A 175 7.44 -16.80 -13.24
CA SER A 175 8.25 -17.95 -12.85
C SER A 175 9.62 -17.81 -13.49
N LYS A 176 10.66 -18.23 -12.76
CA LYS A 176 12.03 -18.14 -13.24
C LYS A 176 12.36 -19.25 -14.23
N ASN A 177 11.94 -20.48 -13.93
CA ASN A 177 12.37 -21.68 -14.64
C ASN A 177 11.23 -22.37 -15.41
N ILE A 178 9.98 -21.91 -15.24
CA ILE A 178 8.81 -22.55 -15.84
C ILE A 178 8.22 -21.61 -16.88
N THR A 179 8.26 -22.04 -18.14
CA THR A 179 7.73 -21.30 -19.29
C THR A 179 6.39 -21.84 -19.77
N ASP A 180 5.89 -22.91 -19.16
CA ASP A 180 4.65 -23.55 -19.55
C ASP A 180 3.48 -22.56 -19.42
N PRO A 181 2.56 -22.53 -20.40
CA PRO A 181 1.30 -21.82 -20.26
C PRO A 181 0.61 -22.24 -18.97
N LEU A 182 0.38 -21.27 -18.09
CA LEU A 182 -0.21 -21.55 -16.79
C LEU A 182 -1.74 -21.50 -16.90
N GLU A 183 -2.38 -22.63 -16.67
CA GLU A 183 -3.82 -22.73 -16.51
C GLU A 183 -4.14 -23.24 -15.09
N VAL A 184 -4.96 -22.50 -14.34
CA VAL A 184 -5.33 -22.85 -12.97
C VAL A 184 -6.86 -22.94 -12.82
N SER A 185 -7.33 -23.87 -12.00
CA SER A 185 -8.72 -23.91 -11.55
C SER A 185 -8.94 -22.95 -10.37
N LYS A 186 -10.17 -22.46 -10.18
CA LYS A 186 -10.58 -21.72 -8.96
C LYS A 186 -10.21 -22.41 -7.64
N ASN A 187 -10.17 -23.75 -7.60
CA ASN A 187 -9.83 -24.52 -6.40
C ASN A 187 -8.35 -24.89 -6.30
N THR A 188 -7.51 -24.37 -7.20
CA THR A 188 -6.07 -24.63 -7.18
C THR A 188 -5.50 -24.16 -5.86
N GLY A 189 -4.98 -25.09 -5.06
CA GLY A 189 -4.39 -24.75 -3.79
C GLY A 189 -3.12 -23.93 -3.97
N MET A 190 -3.07 -22.75 -3.35
CA MET A 190 -1.93 -21.83 -3.39
C MET A 190 -1.45 -21.54 -1.97
N ASP A 191 -0.14 -21.35 -1.82
CA ASP A 191 0.37 -20.66 -0.64
C ASP A 191 0.08 -19.17 -0.82
N TYR A 192 -0.04 -18.43 0.28
CA TYR A 192 -0.23 -16.98 0.22
C TYR A 192 0.74 -16.27 1.11
N ILE A 193 1.15 -15.10 0.63
CA ILE A 193 1.99 -14.18 1.36
C ILE A 193 1.39 -12.78 1.28
N ARG A 194 1.35 -12.09 2.41
CA ARG A 194 0.95 -10.69 2.51
C ARG A 194 1.84 -9.99 3.54
N PHE A 195 2.16 -8.73 3.28
CA PHE A 195 2.83 -7.87 4.24
C PHE A 195 1.93 -6.70 4.64
N SER A 196 2.08 -6.24 5.87
CA SER A 196 1.53 -4.96 6.33
C SER A 196 2.59 -4.23 7.13
N PHE A 197 2.68 -2.93 6.92
CA PHE A 197 3.79 -2.10 7.40
C PHE A 197 3.27 -1.02 8.31
N TYR A 198 4.03 -0.75 9.37
CA TYR A 198 3.81 0.33 10.32
C TYR A 198 5.13 1.04 10.54
N ASN A 199 5.24 2.28 10.08
CA ASN A 199 6.43 3.09 10.32
C ASN A 199 6.46 3.51 11.80
N LEU A 200 7.63 3.33 12.41
CA LEU A 200 7.92 3.68 13.79
C LEU A 200 8.97 4.79 13.81
N PRO A 201 9.01 5.61 14.87
CA PRO A 201 10.09 6.57 15.04
C PRO A 201 11.46 5.90 15.06
N ASP A 202 12.49 6.72 14.86
CA ASP A 202 13.90 6.30 14.96
C ASP A 202 14.31 5.34 13.83
N TYR A 203 13.83 5.65 12.62
CA TYR A 203 14.18 4.94 11.39
C TYR A 203 13.78 3.46 11.40
N GLN A 204 12.60 3.15 11.95
CA GLN A 204 12.12 1.79 12.12
C GLN A 204 10.84 1.51 11.34
N VAL A 205 10.68 0.26 10.91
CA VAL A 205 9.46 -0.25 10.27
C VAL A 205 9.09 -1.57 10.92
N LYS A 206 7.91 -1.61 11.53
CA LYS A 206 7.30 -2.85 12.03
C LYS A 206 6.56 -3.53 10.89
N VAL A 207 6.93 -4.77 10.61
CA VAL A 207 6.37 -5.57 9.53
C VAL A 207 5.58 -6.74 10.08
N TYR A 208 4.34 -6.81 9.65
CA TYR A 208 3.46 -7.96 9.84
C TYR A 208 3.50 -8.79 8.57
N GLN A 209 4.12 -9.96 8.66
CA GLN A 209 4.18 -10.93 7.58
C GLN A 209 3.13 -12.01 7.82
N TYR A 210 2.31 -12.27 6.82
CA TYR A 210 1.29 -13.30 6.84
C TYR A 210 1.62 -14.33 5.78
N VAL A 211 1.98 -15.54 6.20
CA VAL A 211 2.19 -16.69 5.30
C VAL A 211 1.25 -17.80 5.71
N ASN A 212 0.36 -18.24 4.83
CA ASN A 212 -0.54 -19.36 5.13
C ASN A 212 -1.33 -19.22 6.45
N ASN A 213 -1.83 -18.01 6.77
CA ASN A 213 -2.53 -17.58 8.01
C ASN A 213 -1.64 -17.51 9.24
N THR A 214 -0.38 -17.90 9.11
CA THR A 214 0.61 -17.71 10.16
C THR A 214 1.10 -16.27 10.10
N LYS A 215 0.98 -15.58 11.22
CA LYS A 215 1.42 -14.20 11.39
C LYS A 215 2.78 -14.19 12.08
N THR A 216 3.79 -13.63 11.42
CA THR A 216 5.09 -13.30 12.00
C THR A 216 5.19 -11.78 12.10
N VAL A 217 5.78 -11.28 13.19
CA VAL A 217 5.99 -9.85 13.42
C VAL A 217 7.47 -9.63 13.64
N LYS A 218 8.04 -8.69 12.89
CA LYS A 218 9.45 -8.26 13.03
C LYS A 218 9.53 -6.75 12.92
N THR A 219 10.48 -6.15 13.60
CA THR A 219 10.82 -4.74 13.46
C THR A 219 12.16 -4.63 12.75
N TYR A 220 12.22 -3.79 11.72
CA TYR A 220 13.42 -3.51 10.94
C TYR A 220 13.89 -2.08 11.23
N GLY A 221 15.16 -1.91 11.58
CA GLY A 221 15.80 -0.60 11.74
C GLY A 221 16.69 -0.29 10.55
N TYR A 222 16.67 0.96 10.08
CA TYR A 222 17.56 1.46 9.04
C TYR A 222 18.77 2.17 9.66
N LYS A 223 19.96 1.60 9.49
CA LYS A 223 21.22 2.13 10.03
C LYS A 223 22.36 1.87 9.07
N TYR A 224 23.23 2.88 8.88
CA TYR A 224 24.38 2.80 7.97
C TYR A 224 24.00 2.33 6.56
N ASP A 225 22.92 2.88 6.03
CA ASP A 225 22.34 2.56 4.72
C ASP A 225 21.93 1.09 4.53
N ARG A 226 21.54 0.42 5.63
CA ARG A 226 21.12 -0.99 5.63
C ARG A 226 19.94 -1.22 6.55
N TRP A 227 19.13 -2.21 6.21
CA TRP A 227 18.05 -2.70 7.04
C TRP A 227 18.48 -3.92 7.84
N GLU A 228 18.24 -3.88 9.15
CA GLU A 228 18.56 -4.96 10.08
C GLU A 228 17.33 -5.27 10.95
N ILE A 229 17.15 -6.55 11.31
CA ILE A 229 16.11 -6.94 12.26
C ILE A 229 16.55 -6.49 13.65
N VAL A 230 15.70 -5.74 14.33
CA VAL A 230 15.96 -5.20 15.68
C VAL A 230 15.02 -5.75 16.76
N GLU A 231 13.92 -6.38 16.35
CA GLU A 231 12.95 -7.07 17.22
C GLU A 231 12.20 -8.17 16.45
#